data_AF-A0A2D7FSN3-F1
#
_entry.id   AF-A0A2D7FSN3-F1
#
_cell.length_a   1.000
_cell.length_b   1.000
_cell.length_c   1.000
_cell.angle_alpha   90.00
_cell.angle_beta   90.00
_cell.angle_gamma   90.00
#
_symmetry.space_group_name_H-M   'P 1'
#
loop_
_entity.id
_entity.type
_entity.pdbx_description
1 polymer ?
#
loop_
_entity_poly.entity_id
_entity_poly.type
_entity_poly.pdbx_seq_one_letter_code
_entity_poly.pdbx_strand_id
1 'polypeptide(L)' 'LDAPLLLMSGDSDQTVSAQIHSERLHGENPNTSLVIWRGAGHMVQHTRAAEIAAIVTRLADGDPLQKGRFVDAYGPAS' A
#
# COMPACT_ATOMS: atom_id res chain seq x y z
N LEU A 1 -12.28 4.17 -11.29
CA LEU A 1 -12.32 3.11 -10.26
C LEU A 1 -13.16 3.67 -9.15
N ASP A 2 -14.34 3.09 -8.94
CA ASP A 2 -15.38 3.70 -8.09
C ASP A 2 -15.44 3.06 -6.71
N ALA A 3 -14.57 2.08 -6.45
CA ALA A 3 -14.39 1.45 -5.15
C ALA A 3 -13.12 2.00 -4.46
N PRO A 4 -13.09 2.05 -3.11
CA PRO A 4 -11.87 2.32 -2.35
C PRO A 4 -10.77 1.33 -2.74
N LEU A 5 -9.57 1.85 -3.05
CA LEU A 5 -8.42 1.03 -3.43
C LEU A 5 -7.20 1.39 -2.60
N LEU A 6 -6.62 0.36 -1.96
CA LEU A 6 -5.32 0.44 -1.29
C LEU A 6 -4.26 -0.29 -2.14
N LEU A 7 -3.22 0.44 -2.51
CA LEU A 7 -2.04 -0.06 -3.20
C LEU A 7 -0.95 -0.37 -2.17
N MET A 8 -0.31 -1.53 -2.31
CA MET A 8 0.74 -2.02 -1.42
C MET A 8 1.91 -2.51 -2.26
N SER A 9 3.09 -1.92 -2.10
CA SER A 9 4.25 -2.26 -2.90
C SER A 9 5.57 -2.11 -2.12
N GLY A 10 6.59 -2.83 -2.54
CA GLY A 10 7.96 -2.65 -2.07
C GLY A 10 8.76 -1.78 -3.04
N ASP A 11 9.57 -0.86 -2.54
CA ASP A 11 10.35 0.06 -3.39
C ASP A 11 11.51 -0.63 -4.13
N SER A 12 11.86 -1.85 -3.73
CA SER A 12 12.97 -2.63 -4.28
C SER A 12 12.47 -3.75 -5.20
N ASP A 13 11.19 -3.74 -5.58
CA ASP A 13 10.61 -4.67 -6.55
C ASP A 13 11.20 -4.45 -7.96
N GLN A 14 11.91 -5.47 -8.46
CA GLN A 14 12.51 -5.50 -9.80
C GLN A 14 11.61 -6.18 -10.85
N THR A 15 10.50 -6.78 -10.43
CA THR A 15 9.50 -7.41 -11.31
C THR A 15 8.39 -6.43 -11.66
N VAL A 16 7.86 -5.71 -10.67
CA VAL A 16 6.82 -4.69 -10.84
C VAL A 16 7.24 -3.42 -10.10
N SER A 17 7.92 -2.51 -10.81
CA SER A 17 8.42 -1.26 -10.23
C SER A 17 7.30 -0.45 -9.55
N ALA A 18 7.47 -0.18 -8.25
CA ALA A 18 6.55 0.64 -7.47
C ALA A 18 6.34 2.03 -8.10
N GLN A 19 7.41 2.64 -8.63
CA GLN A 19 7.36 3.95 -9.25
C GLN A 19 6.50 3.96 -10.53
N ILE A 20 6.73 2.99 -11.42
CA ILE A 20 6.05 2.94 -12.73
C ILE A 20 4.57 2.60 -12.57
N HIS A 21 4.23 1.73 -11.62
CA HIS A 21 2.87 1.18 -11.50
C HIS A 21 2.09 1.83 -10.36
N SER A 22 2.51 1.62 -9.11
CA SER A 22 1.73 2.00 -7.92
C SER A 22 1.75 3.51 -7.67
N GLU A 23 2.92 4.14 -7.72
CA GLU A 23 3.04 5.60 -7.52
C GLU A 23 2.38 6.38 -8.65
N ARG A 24 2.59 5.95 -9.90
CA ARG A 24 1.92 6.56 -11.05
C ARG A 24 0.39 6.46 -10.95
N LEU A 25 -0.15 5.28 -10.67
CA LEU A 25 -1.59 5.09 -10.51
C LEU A 25 -2.15 5.96 -9.38
N HIS A 26 -1.41 6.08 -8.26
CA HIS A 26 -1.81 6.93 -7.15
C HIS A 26 -1.85 8.42 -7.54
N GLY A 27 -0.86 8.88 -8.31
CA GLY A 27 -0.83 10.26 -8.81
C GLY A 27 -1.92 10.58 -9.84
N GLU A 28 -2.31 9.61 -10.67
CA GLU A 28 -3.37 9.77 -11.67
C GLU A 28 -4.80 9.59 -11.10
N ASN A 29 -4.94 8.91 -9.96
CA ASN A 29 -6.24 8.64 -9.33
C ASN A 29 -6.25 9.00 -7.82
N PRO A 30 -6.83 10.17 -7.45
CA PRO A 30 -6.86 10.64 -6.06
C PRO A 30 -7.80 9.84 -5.13
N ASN A 31 -8.56 8.87 -5.66
CA ASN A 31 -9.40 7.97 -4.87
C ASN A 31 -8.67 6.69 -4.42
N THR A 32 -7.35 6.64 -4.62
CA THR A 32 -6.51 5.54 -4.16
C THR A 32 -5.73 5.93 -2.91
N SER A 33 -5.26 4.95 -2.17
CA SER A 33 -4.23 5.10 -1.13
C SER A 33 -3.07 4.19 -1.43
N LEU A 34 -1.89 4.54 -0.91
CA LEU A 34 -0.66 3.86 -1.24
C LEU A 34 0.21 3.67 0.00
N VAL A 35 0.72 2.46 0.20
CA VAL A 35 1.77 2.15 1.18
C VAL A 35 2.97 1.57 0.43
N ILE A 36 4.14 2.16 0.68
CA ILE A 36 5.42 1.70 0.17
C ILE A 36 6.29 1.21 1.32
N TRP A 37 6.81 -0.02 1.23
CA TRP A 37 7.81 -0.52 2.17
C TRP A 37 9.22 -0.42 1.61
N ARG A 38 10.10 0.28 2.33
CA ARG A 38 11.49 0.43 1.94
C ARG A 38 12.25 -0.89 2.08
N GLY A 39 13.07 -1.19 1.08
CA GLY A 39 13.87 -2.41 0.99
C GLY A 39 13.06 -3.68 0.70
N ALA A 40 11.73 -3.59 0.57
CA ALA A 40 10.90 -4.75 0.22
C ALA A 40 10.89 -4.98 -1.29
N GLY A 41 11.01 -6.24 -1.71
CA GLY A 41 10.91 -6.65 -3.12
C GLY A 41 9.47 -7.04 -3.51
N HIS A 42 9.37 -7.83 -4.58
CA HIS A 42 8.09 -8.20 -5.21
C HIS A 42 7.06 -8.82 -4.26
N MET A 43 7.50 -9.73 -3.39
CA MET A 43 6.62 -10.47 -2.50
C MET A 43 6.46 -9.77 -1.15
N VAL A 44 5.98 -8.53 -1.15
CA VAL A 44 5.85 -7.70 0.07
C VAL A 44 5.00 -8.39 1.16
N GLN A 45 4.00 -9.18 0.78
CA GLN A 45 3.19 -10.00 1.70
C GLN A 45 3.97 -11.10 2.42
N HIS A 46 5.14 -11.51 1.92
CA HIS A 46 6.03 -12.44 2.64
C HIS A 46 6.96 -11.72 3.60
N THR A 47 7.44 -10.52 3.27
CA THR A 47 8.40 -9.77 4.11
C THR A 47 7.72 -8.87 5.14
N ARG A 48 6.47 -8.47 4.89
CA ARG A 48 5.65 -7.59 5.73
C ARG A 48 4.32 -8.25 6.12
N ALA A 49 4.33 -9.57 6.27
CA ALA A 49 3.14 -10.40 6.47
C ALA A 49 2.25 -9.91 7.63
N ALA A 50 2.83 -9.65 8.80
CA ALA A 50 2.08 -9.21 9.97
C ALA A 50 1.43 -7.84 9.79
N GLU A 51 2.15 -6.90 9.16
CA GLU A 51 1.67 -5.55 8.88
C GLU A 51 0.51 -5.58 7.88
N ILE A 52 0.67 -6.32 6.78
CA ILE A 52 -0.37 -6.49 5.76
C ILE A 52 -1.59 -7.20 6.32
N ALA A 53 -1.42 -8.27 7.12
CA ALA A 53 -2.52 -8.95 7.76
C ALA A 53 -3.31 -8.00 8.68
N ALA A 54 -2.63 -7.19 9.49
CA ALA A 54 -3.28 -6.21 10.36
C ALA A 54 -4.08 -5.17 9.56
N ILE A 55 -3.54 -4.67 8.44
CA ILE A 55 -4.25 -3.75 7.55
C ILE A 55 -5.52 -4.40 6.99
N VAL A 56 -5.40 -5.62 6.45
CA VAL A 56 -6.52 -6.36 5.86
C VAL A 56 -7.59 -6.65 6.91
N THR A 57 -7.22 -7.07 8.11
CA THR A 57 -8.17 -7.30 9.21
C THR A 57 -8.93 -6.02 9.55
N ARG A 58 -8.25 -4.88 9.73
CA ARG A 58 -8.91 -3.60 10.01
C ARG A 58 -9.92 -3.21 8.92
N LEU A 59 -9.53 -3.34 7.65
CA LEU A 59 -10.43 -3.03 6.54
C LEU A 59 -11.61 -4.00 6.46
N ALA A 60 -11.40 -5.28 6.78
CA ALA A 60 -12.47 -6.28 6.83
C ALA A 60 -13.46 -6.03 7.99
N ASP A 61 -12.97 -5.48 9.10
CA ASP A 61 -13.79 -5.07 10.25
C ASP A 61 -14.57 -3.76 10.01
N GLY A 62 -14.34 -3.11 8.86
CA GLY A 62 -15.07 -1.91 8.43
C GLY A 62 -14.37 -0.59 8.72
N ASP A 63 -13.09 -0.60 9.13
CA ASP A 63 -12.32 0.64 9.24
C ASP A 63 -12.30 1.35 7.88
N PRO A 64 -12.53 2.68 7.85
CA PRO A 64 -12.46 3.43 6.62
C PRO A 64 -11.03 3.43 6.09
N LEU A 65 -10.90 3.31 4.76
CA LEU A 65 -9.62 3.43 4.07
C LEU A 65 -9.04 4.83 4.28
N GLN A 66 -7.81 4.89 4.79
CA GLN A 66 -7.11 6.14 5.06
C GLN A 66 -6.46 6.66 3.78
N LYS A 67 -6.91 7.83 3.35
CA LYS A 67 -6.42 8.48 2.13
C LYS A 67 -4.99 8.98 2.31
N GLY A 68 -4.14 8.67 1.34
CA GLY A 68 -2.81 9.25 1.22
C GLY A 68 -1.75 8.28 0.74
N ARG A 69 -0.51 8.75 0.77
CA ARG A 69 0.70 7.98 0.53
C ARG A 69 1.47 7.83 1.84
N PHE A 70 1.78 6.59 2.19
CA PHE A 70 2.49 6.22 3.40
C PHE A 70 3.76 5.43 3.08
N VAL A 71 4.73 5.48 4.00
CA VAL A 71 6.02 4.78 3.88
C VAL A 71 6.25 3.99 5.16
N ASP A 72 6.55 2.70 5.01
CA ASP A 72 6.82 1.69 6.07
C ASP A 72 5.71 1.41 7.08
N ALA A 73 4.61 2.17 7.08
CA ALA A 73 3.43 1.90 7.89
C ALA A 73 2.18 2.42 7.18
N TYR A 74 1.02 1.83 7.43
CA TYR A 74 -0.26 2.33 6.94
C TYR A 74 -0.96 3.16 8.01
N GLY A 75 -1.25 4.42 7.67
CA GLY A 75 -1.91 5.37 8.56
C GLY A 75 -0.98 6.39 9.22
N PRO A 76 -1.52 7.25 10.10
CA PRO A 76 -0.72 8.26 10.79
C PRO A 76 0.39 7.57 11.60
N ALA A 77 1.60 8.11 11.51
CA ALA A 77 2.67 7.75 12.42
C ALA A 77 2.20 8.01 13.86
N SER A 78 2.30 6.99 14.71
CA SER A 78 1.97 7.08 16.14
C SER A 78 2.94 8.00 16.87
#